data_AF-D7MCZ6-F1
#
_entry.id   AF-D7MCZ6-F1
#
_cell.length_a   1.000
_cell.length_b   1.000
_cell.length_c   1.000
_cell.angle_alpha   90.00
_cell.angle_beta   90.00
_cell.angle_gamma   90.00
#
_symmetry.space_group_name_H-M   'P 1'
#
loop_
_entity.id
_entity.type
_entity.pdbx_description
1 polymer ?
#
loop_
_entity_poly.entity_id
_entity_poly.type
_entity_poly.pdbx_seq_one_letter_code
_entity_poly.pdbx_strand_id
1 'polypeptide(L)'
;MVSSSVSNKRYTYIHESESNSTREAIDIHHVIINGGRATGYARRRGIGFFLVLLASSIYFFLGKENPVRTLSWGCLLSGFLVMLQSRKFVNKEYVIIMPTFGIQLETQYLSGKTVSRFIPVGKILKPVLVECVTPITCYWSLSLFLRGEEQLTLVFKELRPPLKMLVPIWKALCAAIGTDHQSETIAEEEHDVSS
;
A
#
# COMPACT_ATOMS: atom_id res chain seq x y z
N MET A 1 -13.31 0.26 -18.99
CA MET A 1 -13.33 1.72 -19.21
C MET A 1 -12.89 2.38 -17.90
N VAL A 2 -12.02 3.40 -17.91
CA VAL A 2 -11.68 4.14 -16.68
C VAL A 2 -12.92 4.92 -16.26
N SER A 3 -13.48 4.59 -15.10
CA SER A 3 -14.74 5.16 -14.61
C SER A 3 -14.50 6.45 -13.81
N SER A 4 -13.36 6.57 -13.12
CA SER A 4 -12.95 7.82 -12.49
C SER A 4 -11.44 7.89 -12.22
N SER A 5 -10.89 9.11 -12.20
CA SER A 5 -9.51 9.35 -11.77
C SER A 5 -9.42 10.57 -10.85
N VAL A 6 -8.59 10.47 -9.82
CA VAL A 6 -8.32 11.58 -8.89
C VAL A 6 -6.82 11.66 -8.74
N SER A 7 -6.23 12.81 -9.10
CA SER A 7 -4.79 13.03 -8.91
C SER A 7 -4.53 14.09 -7.86
N ASN A 8 -3.44 13.91 -7.11
CA ASN A 8 -2.88 14.88 -6.17
C ASN A 8 -1.38 15.00 -6.45
N LYS A 9 -0.69 15.97 -5.84
CA LYS A 9 0.77 16.18 -5.94
C LYS A 9 1.61 14.94 -5.62
N ARG A 10 1.08 13.95 -4.87
CA ARG A 10 1.80 12.73 -4.46
C ARG A 10 1.30 11.43 -5.09
N TYR A 11 0.01 11.30 -5.37
CA TYR A 11 -0.60 10.06 -5.82
C TYR A 11 -1.59 10.30 -6.94
N THR A 12 -1.80 9.31 -7.79
CA THR A 12 -2.89 9.23 -8.74
C THR A 12 -3.72 7.99 -8.42
N TYR A 13 -5.01 8.22 -8.18
CA TYR A 13 -6.03 7.21 -8.04
C TYR A 13 -6.70 6.99 -9.38
N ILE A 14 -6.82 5.73 -9.78
CA ILE A 14 -7.51 5.31 -11.01
C ILE A 14 -8.51 4.23 -10.61
N HIS A 15 -9.75 4.41 -11.01
CA HIS A 15 -10.82 3.43 -10.86
C HIS A 15 -11.12 2.85 -12.23
N GLU A 16 -10.97 1.54 -12.34
CA GLU A 16 -11.31 0.77 -13.51
C GLU A 16 -12.45 -0.17 -13.14
N SER A 17 -13.63 0.10 -13.68
CA SER A 17 -14.79 -0.79 -13.56
C SER A 17 -14.99 -1.47 -14.92
N GLU A 18 -15.03 -2.80 -14.90
CA GLU A 18 -15.29 -3.59 -16.10
C GLU A 18 -16.79 -3.58 -16.40
N SER A 19 -17.26 -2.53 -17.08
CA SER A 19 -18.67 -2.34 -17.44
C SER A 19 -19.08 -3.18 -18.67
N ASN A 20 -19.00 -4.50 -18.59
CA ASN A 20 -19.58 -5.37 -19.61
C ASN A 20 -20.71 -6.22 -18.99
N SER A 21 -21.91 -5.62 -18.99
CA SER A 21 -23.23 -6.26 -19.15
C SER A 21 -23.64 -7.49 -18.32
N THR A 22 -22.90 -7.89 -17.29
CA THR A 22 -23.27 -8.99 -16.37
C THR A 22 -22.97 -8.59 -14.93
N ARG A 23 -23.83 -9.03 -14.00
CA ARG A 23 -24.00 -8.52 -12.62
C ARG A 23 -22.80 -8.79 -11.68
N GLU A 24 -21.63 -9.14 -12.21
CA GLU A 24 -20.41 -9.51 -11.48
C GLU A 24 -19.20 -8.72 -12.02
N ALA A 25 -19.33 -7.39 -12.11
CA ALA A 25 -18.24 -6.55 -12.57
C ALA A 25 -17.13 -6.46 -11.50
N ILE A 26 -15.92 -6.93 -11.85
CA ILE A 26 -14.72 -6.75 -11.04
C ILE A 26 -14.44 -5.25 -10.90
N ASP A 27 -14.27 -4.78 -9.67
CA ASP A 27 -13.95 -3.38 -9.37
C ASP A 27 -12.48 -3.25 -8.98
N ILE A 28 -11.72 -2.48 -9.77
CA ILE A 28 -10.28 -2.32 -9.60
C ILE A 28 -9.95 -0.89 -9.21
N HIS A 29 -9.34 -0.75 -8.03
CA HIS A 29 -8.88 0.53 -7.49
C HIS A 29 -7.35 0.56 -7.45
N HIS A 30 -6.76 1.40 -8.29
CA HIS A 30 -5.31 1.60 -8.32
C HIS A 30 -4.92 2.87 -7.57
N VAL A 31 -3.87 2.78 -6.74
CA VAL A 31 -3.20 3.95 -6.19
C VAL A 31 -1.73 3.93 -6.62
N ILE A 32 -1.37 4.91 -7.43
CA ILE A 32 -0.06 5.04 -8.07
C ILE A 32 0.68 6.23 -7.46
N ILE A 33 1.98 6.09 -7.14
CA ILE A 33 2.80 7.24 -6.77
C ILE A 33 3.07 8.09 -8.02
N ASN A 34 2.88 9.41 -7.92
CA ASN A 34 3.27 10.31 -9.00
C ASN A 34 4.79 10.34 -9.17
N GLY A 35 5.26 9.88 -10.35
CA GLY A 35 6.66 9.63 -10.66
C GLY A 35 7.59 10.82 -10.41
N GLY A 36 7.12 12.05 -10.58
CA GLY A 36 7.92 13.26 -10.33
C GLY A 36 8.50 13.37 -8.91
N ARG A 37 7.89 12.73 -7.91
CA ARG A 37 8.39 12.69 -6.52
C ARG A 37 8.92 11.33 -6.07
N ALA A 38 8.49 10.20 -6.65
CA ALA A 38 9.17 8.92 -6.42
C ALA A 38 10.66 9.02 -6.83
N THR A 39 10.90 9.61 -8.01
CA THR A 39 12.22 10.00 -8.48
C THR A 39 12.85 11.08 -7.61
N GLY A 40 12.06 12.02 -7.08
CA GLY A 40 12.53 13.08 -6.18
C GLY A 40 13.01 12.58 -4.80
N TYR A 41 12.36 11.58 -4.21
CA TYR A 41 12.79 10.95 -2.95
C TYR A 41 14.02 10.06 -3.16
N ALA A 42 14.05 9.30 -4.26
CA ALA A 42 15.24 8.57 -4.67
C ALA A 42 16.42 9.52 -4.92
N ARG A 43 16.18 10.65 -5.61
CA ARG A 43 17.18 11.70 -5.86
C ARG A 43 17.66 12.36 -4.57
N ARG A 44 16.75 12.74 -3.65
CA ARG A 44 17.12 13.39 -2.38
C ARG A 44 17.89 12.45 -1.46
N ARG A 45 17.54 11.16 -1.43
CA ARG A 45 18.32 10.14 -0.72
C ARG A 45 19.65 9.85 -1.39
N GLY A 46 19.70 9.82 -2.73
CA GLY A 46 20.94 9.72 -3.50
C GLY A 46 21.89 10.89 -3.27
N ILE A 47 21.36 12.12 -3.16
CA ILE A 47 22.14 13.30 -2.78
C ILE A 47 22.67 13.16 -1.34
N GLY A 48 21.84 12.74 -0.39
CA GLY A 48 22.29 12.49 0.99
C GLY A 48 23.42 11.44 1.04
N PHE A 49 23.30 10.37 0.26
CA PHE A 49 24.32 9.35 0.12
C PHE A 49 25.62 9.91 -0.50
N PHE A 50 25.50 10.70 -1.55
CA PHE A 50 26.64 11.38 -2.18
C PHE A 50 27.36 12.31 -1.19
N LEU A 51 26.61 13.06 -0.37
CA LEU A 51 27.18 13.93 0.66
C LEU A 51 27.89 13.14 1.76
N VAL A 52 27.36 11.99 2.19
CA VAL A 52 28.03 11.10 3.16
C VAL A 52 29.31 10.51 2.58
N LEU A 53 29.30 10.10 1.31
CA LEU A 53 30.50 9.63 0.61
C LEU A 53 31.54 10.76 0.47
N LEU A 54 31.10 11.97 0.12
CA LEU A 54 31.95 13.14 -0.01
C LEU A 54 32.57 13.52 1.33
N ALA A 55 31.78 13.56 2.41
CA ALA A 55 32.27 13.82 3.76
C ALA A 55 33.26 12.75 4.24
N SER A 56 32.99 11.48 3.92
CA SER A 56 33.91 10.37 4.23
C SER A 56 35.23 10.49 3.45
N SER A 57 35.17 10.93 2.19
CA SER A 57 36.34 11.21 1.34
C SER A 57 37.16 12.39 1.89
N ILE A 58 36.51 13.48 2.32
CA ILE A 58 37.18 14.63 2.95
C ILE A 58 37.83 14.22 4.27
N TYR A 59 37.14 13.45 5.11
CA TYR A 59 37.69 12.90 6.35
C TYR A 59 38.92 12.00 6.08
N PHE A 60 38.88 11.20 5.02
CA PHE A 60 40.02 10.39 4.57
C PHE A 60 41.21 11.24 4.11
N PHE A 61 40.99 12.35 3.42
CA PHE A 61 42.05 13.27 3.01
C PHE A 61 42.69 14.03 4.19
N LEU A 62 41.95 14.27 5.28
CA LEU A 62 42.44 14.98 6.46
C LEU A 62 42.97 14.06 7.57
N GLY A 63 42.52 12.80 7.63
CA GLY A 63 42.82 11.85 8.69
C GLY A 63 44.14 11.12 8.49
N LYS A 64 45.06 11.25 9.47
CA LYS A 64 46.33 10.49 9.54
C LYS A 64 46.08 9.07 10.07
N GLU A 65 45.23 8.31 9.39
CA GLU A 65 44.90 6.93 9.75
C GLU A 65 45.06 6.01 8.54
N ASN A 66 45.26 4.71 8.77
CA ASN A 66 45.56 3.73 7.72
C ASN A 66 44.50 3.77 6.60
N PRO A 67 44.83 4.29 5.40
CA PRO A 67 43.82 4.66 4.40
C PRO A 67 43.00 3.45 3.96
N VAL A 68 43.63 2.28 3.86
CA VAL A 68 42.99 1.04 3.43
C VAL A 68 41.84 0.61 4.36
N ARG A 69 41.96 0.82 5.67
CA ARG A 69 40.96 0.39 6.66
C ARG A 69 39.73 1.29 6.67
N THR A 70 39.93 2.61 6.58
CA THR A 70 38.86 3.60 6.55
C THR A 70 38.07 3.53 5.25
N LEU A 71 38.74 3.34 4.11
CA LEU A 71 38.10 3.14 2.81
C LEU A 71 37.26 1.87 2.78
N SER A 72 37.79 0.76 3.32
CA SER A 72 37.06 -0.51 3.40
C SER A 72 35.77 -0.38 4.22
N TRP A 73 35.83 0.24 5.40
CA TRP A 73 34.65 0.42 6.25
C TRP A 73 33.60 1.37 5.63
N GLY A 74 34.05 2.46 4.99
CA GLY A 74 33.15 3.38 4.27
C GLY A 74 32.45 2.71 3.08
N CYS A 75 33.16 1.86 2.32
CA CYS A 75 32.56 1.07 1.24
C CYS A 75 31.53 0.06 1.77
N LEU A 76 31.82 -0.63 2.87
CA LEU A 76 30.87 -1.56 3.49
C LEU A 76 29.62 -0.84 4.03
N LEU A 77 29.81 0.30 4.71
CA LEU A 77 28.70 1.08 5.25
C LEU A 77 27.84 1.66 4.12
N SER A 78 28.46 2.15 3.06
CA SER A 78 27.75 2.72 1.91
C SER A 78 27.00 1.63 1.13
N GLY A 79 27.62 0.48 0.89
CA GLY A 79 26.97 -0.70 0.30
C GLY A 79 25.79 -1.20 1.14
N PHE A 80 25.95 -1.27 2.46
CA PHE A 80 24.89 -1.66 3.39
C PHE A 80 23.71 -0.66 3.36
N LEU A 81 23.99 0.65 3.35
CA LEU A 81 22.97 1.68 3.24
C LEU A 81 22.21 1.60 1.91
N VAL A 82 22.90 1.37 0.79
CA VAL A 82 22.28 1.16 -0.54
C VAL A 82 21.41 -0.09 -0.56
N MET A 83 21.86 -1.18 0.06
CA MET A 83 21.12 -2.43 0.16
C MET A 83 19.86 -2.29 1.04
N LEU A 84 19.95 -1.53 2.14
CA LEU A 84 18.82 -1.24 3.01
C LEU A 84 17.79 -0.34 2.31
N GLN A 85 18.27 0.60 1.50
CA GLN A 85 17.44 1.60 0.84
C GLN A 85 16.70 1.04 -0.38
N SER A 86 17.33 0.16 -1.16
CA SER A 86 16.76 -0.45 -2.37
C SER A 86 15.59 -1.42 -2.11
N ARG A 87 15.47 -1.95 -0.89
CA ARG A 87 14.47 -2.99 -0.57
C ARG A 87 13.01 -2.52 -0.45
N LYS A 88 12.73 -1.22 -0.32
CA LYS A 88 11.40 -0.74 0.09
C LYS A 88 10.76 0.30 -0.82
N PHE A 89 11.19 0.43 -2.07
CA PHE A 89 10.53 1.36 -2.96
C PHE A 89 9.31 0.71 -3.62
N VAL A 90 8.14 1.00 -3.07
CA VAL A 90 6.86 0.69 -3.70
C VAL A 90 6.57 1.69 -4.81
N ASN A 91 6.20 1.17 -5.97
CA ASN A 91 5.80 1.96 -7.13
C ASN A 91 4.28 2.20 -7.10
N LYS A 92 3.52 1.12 -6.88
CA LYS A 92 2.07 1.08 -7.00
C LYS A 92 1.49 0.08 -6.01
N GLU A 93 0.32 0.40 -5.46
CA GLU A 93 -0.51 -0.55 -4.71
C GLU A 93 -1.91 -0.60 -5.34
N TYR A 94 -2.48 -1.79 -5.39
CA TYR A 94 -3.78 -2.05 -6.01
C TYR A 94 -4.68 -2.80 -5.04
N VAL A 95 -5.97 -2.52 -5.16
CA VAL A 95 -7.03 -3.24 -4.48
C VAL A 95 -7.99 -3.72 -5.56
N ILE A 96 -8.09 -5.03 -5.70
CA ILE A 96 -9.00 -5.67 -6.63
C ILE A 96 -10.14 -6.23 -5.79
N ILE A 97 -11.35 -5.75 -6.02
CA ILE A 97 -12.56 -6.18 -5.33
C ILE A 97 -13.30 -7.13 -6.25
N MET A 98 -13.43 -8.38 -5.81
CA MET A 98 -14.20 -9.43 -6.48
C MET A 98 -15.37 -9.79 -5.57
N PRO A 99 -16.57 -9.19 -5.73
CA PRO A 99 -17.65 -9.26 -4.74
C PRO A 99 -17.94 -10.68 -4.23
N THR A 100 -18.00 -11.66 -5.14
CA THR A 100 -18.33 -13.05 -4.82
C THR A 100 -17.15 -13.89 -4.28
N PHE A 101 -15.91 -13.46 -4.50
CA PHE A 101 -14.72 -14.25 -4.14
C PHE A 101 -13.98 -13.66 -2.93
N GLY A 102 -13.75 -12.34 -2.94
CA GLY A 102 -12.96 -11.66 -1.94
C GLY A 102 -12.17 -10.49 -2.50
N ILE A 103 -11.11 -10.14 -1.80
CA ILE A 103 -10.28 -8.98 -2.10
C ILE A 103 -8.85 -9.44 -2.36
N GLN A 104 -8.25 -8.95 -3.45
CA GLN A 104 -6.83 -9.13 -3.73
C GLN A 104 -6.09 -7.80 -3.54
N LEU A 105 -5.17 -7.80 -2.58
CA LEU A 105 -4.27 -6.69 -2.29
C LEU A 105 -2.95 -6.94 -3.01
N GLU A 106 -2.50 -5.98 -3.81
CA GLU A 106 -1.26 -6.12 -4.56
C GLU A 106 -0.33 -4.93 -4.34
N THR A 107 0.96 -5.22 -4.20
CA THR A 107 2.02 -4.22 -4.07
C THR A 107 3.07 -4.49 -5.14
N GLN A 108 3.27 -3.52 -6.02
CA GLN A 108 4.34 -3.55 -7.03
C GLN A 108 5.51 -2.68 -6.58
N TYR A 109 6.69 -3.29 -6.50
CA TYR A 109 7.93 -2.62 -6.15
C TYR A 109 8.64 -2.07 -7.40
N LEU A 110 9.48 -1.05 -7.22
CA LEU A 110 10.34 -0.53 -8.31
C LEU A 110 11.32 -1.57 -8.85
N SER A 111 11.63 -2.62 -8.09
CA SER A 111 12.43 -3.75 -8.56
C SER A 111 11.71 -4.65 -9.58
N GLY A 112 10.43 -4.38 -9.87
CA GLY A 112 9.58 -5.23 -10.71
C GLY A 112 8.95 -6.40 -9.95
N LYS A 113 9.32 -6.63 -8.68
CA LYS A 113 8.67 -7.63 -7.83
C LYS A 113 7.23 -7.21 -7.55
N THR A 114 6.29 -8.13 -7.71
CA THR A 114 4.89 -7.98 -7.27
C THR A 114 4.63 -8.94 -6.12
N VAL A 115 3.99 -8.44 -5.07
CA VAL A 115 3.51 -9.26 -3.94
C VAL A 115 2.00 -9.09 -3.87
N SER A 116 1.27 -10.19 -3.97
CA SER A 116 -0.18 -10.23 -3.84
C SER A 116 -0.59 -10.97 -2.56
N ARG A 117 -1.72 -10.56 -1.97
CA ARG A 117 -2.39 -11.26 -0.87
C ARG A 117 -3.88 -11.29 -1.17
N PHE A 118 -4.41 -12.49 -1.33
CA PHE A 118 -5.85 -12.71 -1.46
C PHE A 118 -6.49 -12.91 -0.08
N ILE A 119 -7.67 -12.34 0.12
CA ILE A 119 -8.46 -12.42 1.34
C ILE A 119 -9.89 -12.81 0.93
N PRO A 120 -10.37 -14.02 1.30
CA PRO A 120 -11.72 -14.45 0.98
C PRO A 120 -12.79 -13.54 1.61
N VAL A 121 -13.92 -13.34 0.91
CA VAL A 121 -15.02 -12.47 1.38
C VAL A 121 -15.54 -12.88 2.76
N GLY A 122 -15.76 -14.19 3.01
CA GLY A 122 -16.26 -14.70 4.30
C GLY A 122 -15.30 -14.49 5.48
N LYS A 123 -14.03 -14.14 5.23
CA LYS A 123 -13.08 -13.76 6.28
C LYS A 123 -13.20 -12.28 6.65
N ILE A 124 -13.75 -11.44 5.77
CA ILE A 124 -13.76 -10.00 5.95
C ILE A 124 -15.04 -9.61 6.69
N LEU A 125 -14.88 -9.04 7.88
CA LEU A 125 -16.01 -8.60 8.70
C LEU A 125 -16.48 -7.20 8.30
N LYS A 126 -15.53 -6.26 8.16
CA LYS A 126 -15.82 -4.90 7.68
C LYS A 126 -14.55 -4.16 7.26
N PRO A 127 -14.65 -3.24 6.29
CA PRO A 127 -13.60 -2.28 6.01
C PRO A 127 -13.70 -1.07 6.95
N VAL A 128 -12.57 -0.61 7.48
CA VAL A 128 -12.49 0.46 8.49
C VAL A 128 -11.49 1.53 8.03
N LEU A 129 -11.93 2.78 8.05
CA LEU A 129 -11.04 3.94 7.96
C LEU A 129 -10.55 4.32 9.35
N VAL A 130 -9.24 4.25 9.56
CA VAL A 130 -8.60 4.50 10.84
C VAL A 130 -7.72 5.74 10.74
N GLU A 131 -7.92 6.67 11.67
CA GLU A 131 -7.03 7.79 11.88
C GLU A 131 -5.82 7.32 12.70
N CYS A 132 -4.64 7.35 12.08
CA CYS A 132 -3.37 6.98 12.70
C CYS A 132 -2.67 8.23 13.21
N VAL A 133 -2.53 8.31 14.54
CA VAL A 133 -1.83 9.40 15.22
C VAL A 133 -0.40 8.97 15.54
N THR A 134 0.55 9.79 15.14
CA THR A 134 1.95 9.73 15.58
C THR A 134 2.30 11.05 16.24
N PRO A 135 3.34 11.14 17.10
CA PRO A 135 3.66 12.37 17.81
C PRO A 135 3.83 13.62 16.93
N ILE A 136 4.12 13.44 15.64
CA ILE A 136 4.41 14.54 14.69
C ILE A 136 3.38 14.61 13.56
N THR A 137 2.66 13.52 13.28
CA THR A 137 1.76 13.45 12.11
C THR A 137 0.48 12.68 12.42
N CYS A 138 -0.63 13.20 11.93
CA CYS A 138 -1.87 12.46 11.83
C CYS A 138 -2.15 12.12 10.36
N TYR A 139 -2.54 10.88 10.08
CA TYR A 139 -2.91 10.44 8.72
C TYR A 139 -4.00 9.38 8.76
N TRP A 140 -4.76 9.26 7.67
CA TRP A 140 -5.79 8.23 7.52
C TRP A 140 -5.23 6.98 6.85
N SER A 141 -5.66 5.81 7.32
CA SER A 141 -5.37 4.51 6.72
C SER A 141 -6.66 3.73 6.50
N LEU A 142 -6.67 2.90 5.47
CA LEU A 142 -7.76 1.98 5.19
C LEU A 142 -7.32 0.57 5.57
N SER A 143 -8.10 -0.08 6.42
CA SER A 143 -7.81 -1.43 6.93
C SER A 143 -9.04 -2.33 6.84
N LEU A 144 -8.81 -3.63 6.79
CA LEU A 144 -9.84 -4.66 6.84
C LEU A 144 -9.81 -5.32 8.23
N PHE A 145 -10.98 -5.41 8.84
CA PHE A 145 -11.19 -6.23 10.03
C PHE A 145 -11.50 -7.66 9.59
N LEU A 146 -10.61 -8.59 9.93
CA LEU A 146 -10.69 -9.98 9.48
C LEU A 146 -11.04 -10.92 10.64
N ARG A 147 -11.89 -11.91 10.36
CA ARG A 147 -12.23 -12.97 11.31
C ARG A 147 -10.98 -13.80 11.61
N GLY A 148 -10.67 -13.96 12.90
CA GLY A 148 -9.53 -14.76 13.37
C GLY A 148 -8.16 -14.09 13.22
N GLU A 149 -8.09 -12.79 12.85
CA GLU A 149 -6.86 -12.01 12.96
C GLU A 149 -7.04 -10.94 14.05
N GLU A 150 -6.13 -10.90 15.02
CA GLU A 150 -6.18 -9.92 16.12
C GLU A 150 -5.84 -8.49 15.64
N GLN A 151 -5.11 -8.38 14.53
CA GLN A 151 -4.67 -7.11 13.96
C GLN A 151 -5.46 -6.76 12.71
N LEU A 152 -5.72 -5.46 12.54
CA LEU A 152 -6.29 -4.92 11.32
C LEU A 152 -5.31 -5.10 10.15
N THR A 153 -5.79 -5.70 9.06
CA THR A 153 -4.98 -5.83 7.85
C THR A 153 -5.06 -4.54 7.04
N LEU A 154 -3.93 -3.84 6.88
CA LEU A 154 -3.84 -2.67 6.03
C LEU A 154 -4.09 -3.03 4.56
N VAL A 155 -4.94 -2.23 3.90
CA VAL A 155 -5.20 -2.31 2.46
C VAL A 155 -4.02 -1.76 1.67
N PHE A 156 -3.48 -0.63 2.13
CA PHE A 156 -2.26 0.00 1.61
C PHE A 156 -1.18 -0.12 2.67
N LYS A 157 -0.15 -0.94 2.42
CA LYS A 157 0.88 -1.24 3.43
C LYS A 157 1.92 -0.15 3.47
N GLU A 158 2.37 0.26 2.30
CA GLU A 158 3.50 1.18 2.15
C GLU A 158 3.02 2.56 1.70
N LEU A 159 1.95 2.64 0.89
CA LEU A 159 1.39 3.93 0.50
C LEU A 159 0.48 4.48 1.60
N ARG A 160 0.46 5.81 1.72
CA ARG A 160 -0.44 6.55 2.61
C ARG A 160 -1.26 7.54 1.79
N PRO A 161 -2.29 7.07 1.06
CA PRO A 161 -3.12 7.93 0.23
C PRO A 161 -3.94 8.89 1.11
N PRO A 162 -4.25 10.10 0.63
CA PRO A 162 -5.12 11.01 1.35
C PRO A 162 -6.55 10.46 1.45
N LEU A 163 -7.29 10.87 2.48
CA LEU A 163 -8.67 10.44 2.73
C LEU A 163 -9.59 10.56 1.50
N LYS A 164 -9.42 11.62 0.68
CA LYS A 164 -10.18 11.83 -0.56
C LYS A 164 -10.08 10.67 -1.56
N MET A 165 -8.99 9.91 -1.55
CA MET A 165 -8.81 8.71 -2.38
C MET A 165 -9.23 7.43 -1.65
N LEU A 166 -9.16 7.39 -0.32
CA LEU A 166 -9.55 6.23 0.47
C LEU A 166 -11.08 6.08 0.56
N VAL A 167 -11.82 7.18 0.63
CA VAL A 167 -13.29 7.15 0.79
C VAL A 167 -14.00 6.42 -0.35
N PRO A 168 -13.72 6.66 -1.65
CA PRO A 168 -14.33 5.89 -2.73
C PRO A 168 -14.05 4.38 -2.63
N ILE A 169 -12.82 4.01 -2.30
CA ILE A 169 -12.39 2.60 -2.16
C ILE A 169 -13.10 1.96 -0.96
N TRP A 170 -13.19 2.66 0.17
CA TRP A 170 -13.93 2.20 1.34
C TRP A 170 -15.42 1.97 1.02
N LYS A 171 -16.05 2.88 0.26
CA LYS A 171 -17.45 2.71 -0.16
C LYS A 171 -17.63 1.49 -1.07
N ALA A 172 -16.74 1.27 -2.02
CA ALA A 172 -16.77 0.10 -2.89
C ALA A 172 -16.59 -1.21 -2.10
N LEU A 173 -15.66 -1.22 -1.14
CA LEU A 173 -15.49 -2.34 -0.21
C LEU A 173 -16.73 -2.61 0.62
N CYS A 174 -17.36 -1.57 1.19
CA CYS A 174 -18.61 -1.70 1.93
C CYS A 174 -19.72 -2.28 1.05
N ALA A 175 -19.84 -1.82 -0.19
CA ALA A 175 -20.85 -2.31 -1.13
C ALA A 175 -20.64 -3.80 -1.47
N ALA A 176 -19.40 -4.21 -1.72
CA ALA A 176 -19.06 -5.60 -2.05
C ALA A 176 -19.21 -6.58 -0.88
N ILE A 177 -19.03 -6.13 0.37
CA ILE A 177 -19.15 -6.97 1.57
C ILE A 177 -20.61 -6.98 2.09
N GLY A 178 -21.33 -5.86 1.93
CA GLY A 178 -22.68 -5.68 2.45
C GLY A 178 -23.77 -6.41 1.67
N THR A 179 -23.50 -6.89 0.46
CA THR A 179 -24.46 -7.64 -0.37
C THR A 179 -24.76 -9.04 0.17
N ASP A 180 -23.85 -9.63 0.95
CA ASP A 180 -23.90 -11.06 1.24
C ASP A 180 -24.44 -11.35 2.66
N HIS A 181 -24.16 -10.47 3.64
CA HIS A 181 -24.62 -10.65 5.02
C HIS A 181 -26.14 -10.48 5.24
N GLN A 182 -26.87 -9.89 4.29
CA GLN A 182 -28.32 -9.79 4.39
C GLN A 182 -29.07 -10.99 3.79
N SER A 183 -28.42 -11.83 2.98
CA SER A 183 -29.10 -12.98 2.36
C SER A 183 -29.04 -14.26 3.20
N GLU A 184 -28.01 -14.45 4.02
CA GLU A 184 -27.91 -15.65 4.89
C GLU A 184 -28.71 -15.54 6.19
N THR A 185 -28.84 -14.33 6.76
CA THR A 185 -29.54 -14.15 8.04
C THR A 185 -31.07 -14.31 7.92
N ILE A 186 -31.64 -14.15 6.72
CA ILE A 186 -33.09 -14.29 6.50
C ILE A 186 -33.47 -15.76 6.27
N ALA A 187 -32.54 -16.60 5.81
CA ALA A 187 -32.82 -18.01 5.53
C ALA A 187 -32.81 -18.91 6.78
N GLU A 188 -32.16 -18.49 7.88
CA GLU A 188 -32.10 -19.29 9.12
C GLU A 188 -33.24 -18.95 10.10
N GLU A 189 -33.82 -17.75 10.07
CA GLU A 189 -34.94 -17.41 10.99
C GLU A 189 -36.30 -17.96 10.55
N GLU A 190 -36.51 -18.28 9.27
CA GLU A 190 -37.82 -18.79 8.81
C GLU A 190 -37.99 -20.30 9.06
N HIS A 191 -36.92 -21.05 9.33
CA HIS A 191 -36.97 -22.50 9.48
C HIS A 191 -37.20 -22.99 10.93
N ASP A 192 -37.08 -22.11 11.93
CA ASP A 192 -37.23 -22.44 13.37
C ASP A 192 -38.56 -21.96 13.99
N VAL A 193 -39.45 -21.31 13.23
CA VAL A 193 -40.78 -20.85 13.72
C VAL A 193 -41.93 -21.80 13.31
N SER A 194 -41.62 -22.90 12.61
CA SER A 194 -42.61 -23.91 12.21
C SER A 194 -42.17 -25.32 12.63
N SER A 195 -42.22 -25.62 13.93
CA SER A 195 -42.27 -26.99 14.46
C SER A 195 -42.92 -27.03 15.84
#